data_AF-A0A0Q0HAE6-F1
#
_entry.id   AF-A0A0Q0HAE6-F1
#
_cell.length_a   1.000
_cell.length_b   1.000
_cell.length_c   1.000
_cell.angle_alpha   90.00
_cell.angle_beta   90.00
_cell.angle_gamma   90.00
#
_symmetry.space_group_name_H-M   'P 1'
#
loop_
_entity.id
_entity.type
_entity.pdbx_description
1 polymer ?
#
loop_
_entity_poly.entity_id
_entity_poly.type
_entity_poly.pdbx_seq_one_letter_code
_entity_poly.pdbx_strand_id
1 'polypeptide(L)'
;MKKPLAALLTGLVLTGCTGLTTEQQTAIDNLTPCEKINALLGAYDNRFEGLKRSRVNTKYMETWTAKYNLIADNCQITALDKDNVTYRCVGNYEQQQQAVADHTRAVNFTQACLAGNNWHQTQKESAESLRTTFVLDENNPVISIHSGKTLSRKQPWSTTLEIGKPIEGK
;
A
#
# COMPACT_ATOMS: atom_id res chain seq x y z
N MET A 1 58.60 -16.54 -26.30
CA MET A 1 58.87 -15.42 -25.36
C MET A 1 58.12 -14.22 -25.93
N LYS A 2 57.21 -13.47 -25.29
CA LYS A 2 57.03 -13.06 -23.89
C LYS A 2 55.52 -12.78 -23.68
N LYS A 3 54.90 -13.25 -22.58
CA LYS A 3 53.75 -12.54 -21.95
C LYS A 3 54.34 -11.42 -21.11
N PRO A 4 53.70 -10.24 -20.96
CA PRO A 4 52.89 -10.04 -19.73
C PRO A 4 51.78 -8.95 -19.77
N LEU A 5 50.98 -8.95 -18.69
CA LEU A 5 50.14 -7.86 -18.10
C LEU A 5 48.87 -7.45 -18.88
N ALA A 6 47.66 -7.86 -18.49
CA ALA A 6 46.87 -7.48 -17.29
C ALA A 6 46.45 -6.00 -17.26
N ALA A 7 45.16 -5.73 -17.50
CA ALA A 7 44.46 -4.53 -17.04
C ALA A 7 42.93 -4.77 -16.99
N LEU A 8 42.47 -5.18 -15.80
CA LEU A 8 41.23 -4.80 -15.10
C LEU A 8 40.02 -4.34 -15.96
N LEU A 9 39.07 -5.25 -16.16
CA LEU A 9 37.65 -4.89 -16.33
C LEU A 9 37.07 -4.55 -14.95
N THR A 10 37.21 -3.28 -14.55
CA THR A 10 36.47 -2.73 -13.42
C THR A 10 35.02 -2.53 -13.87
N GLY A 11 34.19 -3.56 -13.72
CA GLY A 11 32.75 -3.42 -13.84
C GLY A 11 32.26 -2.48 -12.74
N LEU A 12 31.91 -1.25 -13.10
CA LEU A 12 31.06 -0.41 -12.25
C LEU A 12 29.68 -1.07 -12.19
N VAL A 13 29.47 -1.94 -11.22
CA VAL A 13 28.12 -2.23 -10.73
C VAL A 13 27.68 -1.01 -9.93
N LEU A 14 27.07 -0.05 -10.63
CA LEU A 14 26.25 1.00 -10.03
C LEU A 14 24.94 0.36 -9.54
N THR A 15 25.01 -0.48 -8.51
CA THR A 15 23.84 -0.72 -7.66
C THR A 15 23.75 0.45 -6.69
N GLY A 16 23.47 1.63 -7.23
CA GLY A 16 23.13 2.79 -6.43
C GLY A 16 21.75 2.56 -5.83
N CYS A 17 21.62 2.62 -4.51
CA CYS A 17 20.36 2.80 -3.82
C CYS A 17 19.73 4.12 -4.31
N THR A 18 18.96 4.09 -5.40
CA THR A 18 18.25 5.27 -5.89
C THR A 18 17.00 5.45 -5.03
N GLY A 19 17.12 6.23 -3.97
CA GLY A 19 15.96 6.96 -3.45
C GLY A 19 15.40 7.85 -4.56
N LEU A 20 14.08 8.04 -4.59
CA LEU A 20 13.45 9.00 -5.50
C LEU A 20 14.04 10.39 -5.29
N THR A 21 14.25 11.15 -6.36
CA THR A 21 14.59 12.57 -6.26
C THR A 21 13.40 13.35 -5.69
N THR A 22 13.64 14.55 -5.15
CA THR A 22 12.57 15.42 -4.63
C THR A 22 11.54 15.73 -5.72
N GLU A 23 11.97 15.97 -6.96
CA GLU A 23 11.08 16.23 -8.10
C GLU A 23 10.18 15.02 -8.42
N GLN A 24 10.74 13.81 -8.39
CA GLN A 24 9.98 12.58 -8.58
C GLN A 24 8.98 12.35 -7.44
N GLN A 25 9.35 12.69 -6.20
CA GLN A 25 8.45 12.60 -5.06
C GLN A 25 7.29 13.60 -5.20
N THR A 26 7.56 14.85 -5.55
CA THR A 26 6.53 15.87 -5.77
C THR A 26 5.57 15.47 -6.89
N ALA A 27 6.09 14.91 -8.00
CA ALA A 27 5.24 14.40 -9.08
C ALA A 27 4.30 13.29 -8.60
N ILE A 28 4.79 12.39 -7.75
CA ILE A 28 3.98 11.32 -7.13
C ILE A 28 2.96 11.88 -6.14
N ASP A 29 3.33 12.87 -5.35
CA ASP A 29 2.45 13.48 -4.35
C ASP A 29 1.31 14.25 -5.01
N ASN A 30 1.57 14.83 -6.19
CA ASN A 30 0.57 15.50 -7.03
C ASN A 30 -0.40 14.55 -7.75
N LEU A 31 -0.14 13.24 -7.75
CA LEU A 31 -1.10 12.27 -8.30
C LEU A 31 -2.39 12.29 -7.49
N THR A 32 -3.51 12.26 -8.22
CA THR A 32 -4.84 12.13 -7.64
C THR A 32 -5.01 10.78 -6.93
N PRO A 33 -5.95 10.67 -5.99
CA PRO A 33 -6.28 9.39 -5.37
C PRO A 33 -6.61 8.29 -6.39
N CYS A 34 -7.29 8.62 -7.49
CA CYS A 34 -7.66 7.66 -8.52
C CYS A 34 -6.46 7.15 -9.33
N GLU A 35 -5.52 8.01 -9.69
CA GLU A 35 -4.29 7.58 -10.35
C GLU A 35 -3.49 6.63 -9.45
N LYS A 36 -3.41 6.94 -8.15
CA LYS A 36 -2.74 6.07 -7.16
C LYS A 36 -3.45 4.72 -7.01
N ILE A 37 -4.78 4.70 -6.87
CA ILE A 37 -5.57 3.45 -6.77
C ILE A 37 -5.41 2.61 -8.03
N ASN A 38 -5.58 3.20 -9.21
CA ASN A 38 -5.47 2.47 -10.49
C ASN A 38 -4.07 1.89 -10.68
N ALA A 39 -3.03 2.65 -10.34
CA ALA A 39 -1.66 2.17 -10.41
C ALA A 39 -1.38 1.06 -9.37
N LEU A 40 -1.99 1.11 -8.17
CA LEU A 40 -1.90 0.03 -7.19
C LEU A 40 -2.58 -1.25 -7.70
N LEU A 41 -3.81 -1.13 -8.21
CA LEU A 41 -4.55 -2.25 -8.78
C LEU A 41 -3.78 -2.90 -9.93
N GLY A 42 -3.28 -2.11 -10.89
CA GLY A 42 -2.51 -2.61 -12.03
C GLY A 42 -1.12 -3.17 -11.67
N ALA A 43 -0.58 -2.85 -10.49
CA ALA A 43 0.70 -3.38 -10.03
C ALA A 43 0.57 -4.64 -9.16
N TYR A 44 -0.66 -5.06 -8.82
CA TYR A 44 -0.91 -6.16 -7.89
C TYR A 44 -0.32 -7.49 -8.37
N ASP A 45 -0.56 -7.87 -9.63
CA ASP A 45 -0.06 -9.13 -10.21
C ASP A 45 1.46 -9.20 -10.26
N ASN A 46 2.10 -8.04 -10.42
CA ASN A 46 3.55 -7.90 -10.31
C ASN A 46 4.01 -7.55 -8.89
N ARG A 47 3.25 -7.99 -7.87
CA ARG A 47 3.58 -7.89 -6.44
C ARG A 47 3.98 -6.48 -5.99
N PHE A 48 3.43 -5.46 -6.64
CA PHE A 48 3.75 -4.05 -6.45
C PHE A 48 5.25 -3.69 -6.64
N GLU A 49 6.06 -4.47 -7.37
CA GLU A 49 7.52 -4.26 -7.46
C GLU A 49 7.89 -2.82 -7.86
N GLY A 50 7.19 -2.26 -8.85
CA GLY A 50 7.41 -0.87 -9.29
C GLY A 50 7.01 0.21 -8.27
N LEU A 51 6.30 -0.16 -7.20
CA LEU A 51 5.78 0.73 -6.17
C LEU A 51 6.49 0.56 -4.82
N LYS A 52 7.40 -0.40 -4.69
CA LYS A 52 8.26 -0.55 -3.51
C LYS A 52 9.33 0.54 -3.48
N ARG A 53 9.69 0.97 -2.27
CA ARG A 53 10.82 1.85 -2.00
C ARG A 53 11.81 1.14 -1.09
N SER A 54 12.02 1.67 0.12
CA SER A 54 13.02 1.17 1.05
C SER A 54 12.48 -0.04 1.77
N ARG A 55 13.29 -1.10 1.87
CA ARG A 55 12.96 -2.25 2.69
C ARG A 55 12.92 -1.82 4.16
N VAL A 56 11.84 -2.19 4.86
CA VAL A 56 11.69 -2.04 6.29
C VAL A 56 12.13 -3.35 6.94
N ASN A 57 13.04 -3.27 7.90
CA ASN A 57 13.57 -4.47 8.54
C ASN A 57 12.53 -5.05 9.51
N THR A 58 11.88 -6.14 9.12
CA THR A 58 10.97 -6.89 10.00
C THR A 58 11.38 -8.35 10.05
N LYS A 59 11.13 -9.00 11.19
CA LYS A 59 11.65 -10.35 11.48
C LYS A 59 10.88 -11.47 10.76
N TYR A 60 9.61 -11.24 10.42
CA TYR A 60 8.68 -12.31 10.01
C TYR A 60 8.06 -12.11 8.63
N MET A 61 8.24 -10.96 8.01
CA MET A 61 7.66 -10.62 6.72
C MET A 61 8.57 -9.66 5.96
N GLU A 62 8.53 -9.73 4.63
CA GLU A 62 9.22 -8.74 3.84
C GLU A 62 8.34 -7.51 3.70
N THR A 63 8.82 -6.36 4.18
CA THR A 63 8.08 -5.12 4.14
C THR A 63 8.89 -4.05 3.44
N TRP A 64 8.23 -3.21 2.67
CA TRP A 64 8.80 -2.04 2.02
C TRP A 64 7.91 -0.84 2.30
N THR A 65 8.50 0.35 2.37
CA THR A 65 7.72 1.57 2.21
C THR A 65 7.19 1.66 0.77
N ALA A 66 5.99 2.17 0.60
CA ALA A 66 5.36 2.33 -0.71
C ALA A 66 5.69 3.71 -1.30
N LYS A 67 5.61 3.82 -2.64
CA LYS A 67 5.68 5.12 -3.33
C LYS A 67 4.47 5.99 -3.08
N TYR A 68 3.29 5.38 -2.94
CA TYR A 68 2.03 6.11 -2.87
C TYR A 68 1.45 6.14 -1.46
N ASN A 69 1.17 7.36 -1.01
CA ASN A 69 0.37 7.64 0.18
C ASN A 69 -1.08 7.93 -0.21
N LEU A 70 -2.04 7.27 0.46
CA LEU A 70 -3.48 7.42 0.23
C LEU A 70 -4.17 8.07 1.45
N ILE A 71 -4.32 7.33 2.54
CA ILE A 71 -5.03 7.82 3.73
C ILE A 71 -4.10 8.39 4.80
N ALA A 72 -2.85 7.96 4.81
CA ALA A 72 -1.83 8.38 5.76
C ALA A 72 -0.45 8.36 5.08
N ASP A 73 0.56 8.84 5.79
CA ASP A 73 1.95 8.76 5.36
C ASP A 73 2.55 7.38 5.65
N ASN A 74 3.66 7.06 4.98
CA ASN A 74 4.43 5.85 5.18
C ASN A 74 3.63 4.55 4.96
N CYS A 75 2.72 4.54 3.97
CA CYS A 75 2.06 3.31 3.57
C CYS A 75 3.11 2.25 3.16
N GLN A 76 2.75 0.98 3.29
CA GLN A 76 3.69 -0.14 3.17
C GLN A 76 3.18 -1.18 2.19
N ILE A 77 4.11 -1.88 1.56
CA ILE A 77 3.86 -3.13 0.85
C ILE A 77 4.46 -4.24 1.69
N THR A 78 3.68 -5.25 2.02
CA THR A 78 4.11 -6.40 2.83
C THR A 78 3.86 -7.68 2.06
N ALA A 79 4.87 -8.53 1.97
CA ALA A 79 4.76 -9.90 1.49
C ALA A 79 4.86 -10.87 2.67
N LEU A 80 3.77 -11.60 2.93
CA LEU A 80 3.79 -12.74 3.84
C LEU A 80 4.51 -13.93 3.19
N ASP A 81 4.25 -14.14 1.89
CA ASP A 81 4.91 -15.13 1.06
C ASP A 81 4.88 -14.73 -0.44
N LYS A 82 5.18 -15.69 -1.33
CA LYS A 82 5.21 -15.48 -2.79
C LYS A 82 3.85 -15.25 -3.43
N ASP A 83 2.76 -15.63 -2.77
CA ASP A 83 1.40 -15.56 -3.28
C ASP A 83 0.55 -14.55 -2.48
N ASN A 84 1.03 -14.13 -1.31
CA ASN A 84 0.33 -13.23 -0.40
C ASN A 84 1.13 -11.92 -0.22
N VAL A 85 0.75 -10.91 -1.01
CA VAL A 85 1.31 -9.56 -0.97
C VAL A 85 0.19 -8.54 -0.85
N THR A 86 0.43 -7.51 -0.06
CA THR A 86 -0.58 -6.55 0.32
C THR A 86 0.02 -5.15 0.37
N TYR A 87 -0.64 -4.19 -0.26
CA TYR A 87 -0.45 -2.78 0.04
C TYR A 87 -1.33 -2.39 1.22
N ARG A 88 -0.79 -1.70 2.21
CA ARG A 88 -1.52 -1.25 3.39
C ARG A 88 -1.09 0.14 3.80
N CYS A 89 -2.07 1.01 4.04
CA CYS A 89 -1.87 2.32 4.61
C CYS A 89 -2.69 2.46 5.88
N VAL A 90 -2.10 2.99 6.96
CA VAL A 90 -2.73 3.03 8.29
C VAL A 90 -2.60 4.43 8.88
N GLY A 91 -3.75 5.07 9.15
CA GLY A 91 -3.85 6.25 9.99
C GLY A 91 -4.20 5.83 11.43
N ASN A 92 -3.55 6.44 12.43
CA ASN A 92 -3.81 6.20 13.85
C ASN A 92 -4.29 7.48 14.52
N TYR A 93 -5.29 7.37 15.39
CA TYR A 93 -6.04 8.49 15.94
C TYR A 93 -6.33 8.31 17.43
N GLU A 94 -6.43 9.43 18.14
CA GLU A 94 -6.79 9.45 19.55
C GLU A 94 -8.30 9.22 19.75
N GLN A 95 -9.12 9.73 18.82
CA GLN A 95 -10.59 9.72 18.92
C GLN A 95 -11.22 8.89 17.80
N GLN A 96 -12.30 8.16 18.13
CA GLN A 96 -13.07 7.36 17.18
C GLN A 96 -13.58 8.19 16.00
N GLN A 97 -14.06 9.40 16.28
CA GLN A 97 -14.62 10.31 15.27
C GLN A 97 -13.61 10.62 14.15
N GLN A 98 -12.31 10.73 14.49
CA GLN A 98 -11.27 10.99 13.50
C GLN A 98 -11.06 9.78 12.58
N ALA A 99 -11.03 8.57 13.14
CA ALA A 99 -10.95 7.34 12.34
C ALA A 99 -12.20 7.16 11.46
N VAL A 100 -13.40 7.43 11.96
CA VAL A 100 -14.64 7.33 11.17
C VAL A 100 -14.69 8.40 10.07
N ALA A 101 -14.22 9.61 10.35
CA ALA A 101 -14.11 10.65 9.32
C ALA A 101 -13.13 10.24 8.21
N ASP A 102 -11.99 9.63 8.60
CA ASP A 102 -11.00 9.16 7.64
C ASP A 102 -11.49 7.97 6.82
N HIS A 103 -12.23 7.06 7.46
CA HIS A 103 -12.95 5.98 6.79
C HIS A 103 -13.85 6.52 5.69
N THR A 104 -14.70 7.48 6.05
CA THR A 104 -15.70 8.05 5.15
C THR A 104 -15.03 8.74 3.97
N ARG A 105 -13.97 9.53 4.23
CA ARG A 105 -13.15 10.14 3.20
C ARG A 105 -12.55 9.08 2.26
N ALA A 106 -12.00 8.01 2.82
CA ALA A 106 -11.39 6.92 2.07
C ALA A 106 -12.38 6.16 1.20
N VAL A 107 -13.55 5.85 1.72
CA VAL A 107 -14.66 5.22 0.98
C VAL A 107 -15.10 6.13 -0.16
N ASN A 108 -15.29 7.43 0.10
CA ASN A 108 -15.78 8.37 -0.90
C ASN A 108 -14.84 8.49 -2.11
N PHE A 109 -13.54 8.71 -1.89
CA PHE A 109 -12.62 8.78 -3.03
C PHE A 109 -12.48 7.42 -3.71
N THR A 110 -12.45 6.31 -2.97
CA THR A 110 -12.32 4.97 -3.57
C THR A 110 -13.52 4.67 -4.46
N GLN A 111 -14.74 4.89 -3.95
CA GLN A 111 -15.97 4.70 -4.70
C GLN A 111 -16.01 5.60 -5.95
N ALA A 112 -15.58 6.86 -5.86
CA ALA A 112 -15.51 7.76 -7.00
C ALA A 112 -14.54 7.26 -8.09
N CYS A 113 -13.40 6.66 -7.70
CA CYS A 113 -12.42 6.12 -8.65
C CYS A 113 -12.88 4.82 -9.33
N LEU A 114 -13.74 4.05 -8.67
CA LEU A 114 -14.22 2.75 -9.17
C LEU A 114 -15.57 2.84 -9.91
N ALA A 115 -16.20 4.02 -9.90
CA ALA A 115 -17.48 4.25 -10.56
C ALA A 115 -17.41 3.86 -12.05
N GLY A 116 -18.29 2.95 -12.48
CA GLY A 116 -18.38 2.49 -13.87
C GLY A 116 -17.66 1.16 -14.17
N ASN A 117 -16.93 0.59 -13.22
CA ASN A 117 -16.09 -0.59 -13.45
C ASN A 117 -16.65 -1.90 -12.85
N ASN A 118 -17.97 -2.03 -12.65
CA ASN A 118 -18.61 -3.22 -12.05
C ASN A 118 -18.11 -3.62 -10.64
N TRP A 119 -17.46 -2.71 -9.92
CA TRP A 119 -17.04 -2.97 -8.54
C TRP A 119 -18.24 -3.02 -7.60
N HIS A 120 -18.31 -4.07 -6.80
CA HIS A 120 -19.30 -4.29 -5.78
C HIS A 120 -18.80 -3.78 -4.43
N GLN A 121 -19.51 -2.83 -3.85
CA GLN A 121 -19.26 -2.32 -2.51
C GLN A 121 -20.10 -3.06 -1.48
N THR A 122 -19.48 -3.50 -0.39
CA THR A 122 -20.16 -4.04 0.79
C THR A 122 -19.65 -3.35 2.05
N GLN A 123 -20.53 -3.17 3.04
CA GLN A 123 -20.19 -2.56 4.32
C GLN A 123 -20.64 -3.47 5.47
N LYS A 124 -19.79 -3.61 6.48
CA LYS A 124 -20.07 -4.30 7.74
C LYS A 124 -19.69 -3.37 8.89
N GLU A 125 -20.59 -3.23 9.84
CA GLU A 125 -20.43 -2.34 10.98
C GLU A 125 -20.73 -3.07 12.29
N SER A 126 -19.99 -2.71 13.33
CA SER A 126 -20.21 -3.12 14.71
C SER A 126 -20.02 -1.91 15.63
N ALA A 127 -20.30 -2.06 16.93
CA ALA A 127 -20.08 -1.00 17.90
C ALA A 127 -18.62 -0.49 17.95
N GLU A 128 -17.64 -1.31 17.56
CA GLU A 128 -16.21 -0.98 17.66
C GLU A 128 -15.46 -0.96 16.34
N SER A 129 -16.15 -1.22 15.22
CA SER A 129 -15.50 -1.34 13.91
C SER A 129 -16.42 -0.99 12.75
N LEU A 130 -15.84 -0.39 11.71
CA LEU A 130 -16.50 -0.14 10.44
C LEU A 130 -15.60 -0.68 9.31
N ARG A 131 -16.14 -1.54 8.46
CA ARG A 131 -15.42 -2.09 7.31
C ARG A 131 -16.22 -1.88 6.03
N THR A 132 -15.56 -1.36 5.01
CA THR A 132 -16.09 -1.27 3.65
C THR A 132 -15.14 -2.02 2.72
N THR A 133 -15.68 -2.86 1.85
CA THR A 133 -14.91 -3.67 0.89
C THR A 133 -15.43 -3.44 -0.51
N PHE A 134 -14.51 -3.28 -1.46
CA PHE A 134 -14.78 -3.17 -2.88
C PHE A 134 -14.19 -4.40 -3.57
N VAL A 135 -15.03 -5.12 -4.30
CA VAL A 135 -14.68 -6.37 -5.00
C VAL A 135 -15.10 -6.26 -6.45
N LEU A 136 -14.20 -6.55 -7.39
CA LEU A 136 -14.53 -6.64 -8.81
C LEU A 136 -14.96 -8.06 -9.18
N ASP A 137 -14.04 -9.01 -8.99
CA ASP A 137 -14.23 -10.44 -9.22
C ASP A 137 -13.18 -11.24 -8.41
N GLU A 138 -13.08 -12.55 -8.63
CA GLU A 138 -12.17 -13.46 -7.91
C GLU A 138 -10.70 -13.34 -8.36
N ASN A 139 -10.42 -12.74 -9.52
CA ASN A 139 -9.08 -12.62 -10.08
C ASN A 139 -8.41 -11.29 -9.73
N ASN A 140 -9.19 -10.30 -9.31
CA ASN A 140 -8.71 -8.97 -8.96
C ASN A 140 -8.49 -8.82 -7.45
N PRO A 141 -7.57 -7.94 -7.02
CA PRO A 141 -7.40 -7.64 -5.61
C PRO A 141 -8.65 -6.96 -5.03
N VAL A 142 -8.88 -7.17 -3.74
CA VAL A 142 -9.91 -6.49 -2.96
C VAL A 142 -9.33 -5.21 -2.39
N ILE A 143 -10.12 -4.13 -2.41
CA ILE A 143 -9.83 -2.92 -1.64
C ILE A 143 -10.65 -2.98 -0.35
N SER A 144 -9.99 -3.01 0.80
CA SER A 144 -10.65 -3.00 2.11
C SER A 144 -10.28 -1.75 2.88
N ILE A 145 -11.30 -1.05 3.38
CA ILE A 145 -11.14 0.09 4.28
C ILE A 145 -11.73 -0.36 5.62
N HIS A 146 -10.92 -0.36 6.67
CA HIS A 146 -11.32 -0.81 7.99
C HIS A 146 -10.92 0.19 9.05
N SER A 147 -11.88 0.63 9.84
CA SER A 147 -11.65 1.48 11.00
C SER A 147 -12.09 0.78 12.27
N GLY A 148 -11.29 0.89 13.33
CA GLY A 148 -11.59 0.23 14.60
C GLY A 148 -10.51 0.43 15.65
N LYS A 149 -10.71 -0.20 16.82
CA LYS A 149 -9.79 -0.12 17.94
C LYS A 149 -8.46 -0.85 17.66
N THR A 150 -7.38 -0.32 18.22
CA THR A 150 -6.04 -0.91 18.24
C THR A 150 -5.59 -1.15 19.68
N LEU A 151 -4.42 -1.77 19.86
CA LEU A 151 -3.80 -1.98 21.16
C LEU A 151 -3.06 -0.73 21.69
N SER A 152 -2.97 0.35 20.89
CA SER A 152 -2.26 1.57 21.28
C SER A 152 -3.02 2.30 22.38
N ARG A 153 -2.34 2.61 23.49
CA ARG A 153 -2.93 3.41 24.58
C ARG A 153 -3.00 4.91 24.26
N LYS A 154 -2.18 5.40 23.31
CA LYS A 154 -2.13 6.81 22.93
C LYS A 154 -3.09 7.11 21.78
N GLN A 155 -3.09 6.25 20.77
CA GLN A 155 -3.92 6.38 19.57
C GLN A 155 -4.74 5.10 19.40
N PRO A 156 -5.77 4.89 20.24
CA PRO A 156 -6.50 3.62 20.30
C PRO A 156 -7.38 3.36 19.08
N TRP A 157 -7.51 4.31 18.16
CA TRP A 157 -8.32 4.15 16.95
C TRP A 157 -7.43 4.17 15.71
N SER A 158 -7.84 3.45 14.67
CA SER A 158 -7.15 3.48 13.38
C SER A 158 -8.13 3.38 12.22
N THR A 159 -7.67 3.83 11.05
CA THR A 159 -8.27 3.57 9.74
C THR A 159 -7.19 2.95 8.87
N THR A 160 -7.50 1.82 8.27
CA THR A 160 -6.61 1.06 7.40
C THR A 160 -7.23 0.97 6.03
N LEU A 161 -6.51 1.38 4.99
CA LEU A 161 -6.81 1.06 3.60
C LEU A 161 -5.84 0.00 3.13
N GLU A 162 -6.39 -1.11 2.64
CA GLU A 162 -5.65 -2.28 2.21
C GLU A 162 -6.04 -2.67 0.78
N ILE A 163 -5.06 -3.06 -0.04
CA ILE A 163 -5.25 -3.62 -1.37
C ILE A 163 -4.46 -4.92 -1.46
N GLY A 164 -5.15 -6.03 -1.68
CA GLY A 164 -4.52 -7.35 -1.74
C GLY A 164 -5.55 -8.46 -1.93
N LYS A 165 -5.18 -9.69 -1.55
CA LYS A 165 -6.15 -10.79 -1.50
C LYS A 165 -7.28 -10.46 -0.52
N PRO A 166 -8.50 -10.98 -0.75
CA PRO A 166 -9.57 -10.90 0.24
C PRO A 166 -9.05 -11.42 1.59
N ILE A 167 -9.18 -10.64 2.65
CA ILE A 167 -9.04 -11.19 3.99
C ILE A 167 -10.27 -12.08 4.20
N GLU A 168 -10.11 -13.39 4.04
CA GLU A 168 -11.09 -14.35 4.55
C GLU A 168 -11.19 -14.10 6.06
N GLY A 169 -12.25 -13.40 6.45
CA GLY A 169 -12.54 -13.15 7.85
C GLY A 169 -12.79 -14.49 8.52
N LYS A 170 -11.86 -14.91 9.37
CA LYS A 170 -12.19 -15.80 10.48
C LYS A 170 -12.80 -14.97 11.60
#